data_AF-A0A7R9YQ18-F1
#
_entry.id   AF-A0A7R9YQ18-F1
#
_cell.length_a   1.000
_cell.length_b   1.000
_cell.length_c   1.000
_cell.angle_alpha   90.00
_cell.angle_beta   90.00
_cell.angle_gamma   90.00
#
_symmetry.space_group_name_H-M   'P 1'
#
loop_
_entity.id
_entity.type
_entity.pdbx_description
1 polymer ?
#
loop_
_entity_poly.entity_id
_entity_poly.type
_entity_poly.pdbx_seq_one_letter_code
_entity_poly.pdbx_strand_id
1 'polypeptide(L)'
;ELSFTWTALAGAMMSNIAFASRAVYSKSQMDKPVGENLGAANLYGILTIIAFVLSMPFFLYYELPQLPAAWAAAVAKKGSFWMWRQLFLDGLYYYAYNEVAFFTLSQVNPITHAIGNTIKRVAIIATTVIVFGNPVSKQSMIGSTIAILGALLYSLAKANDKPKPKAA
;
A
#
# COMPACT_ATOMS: atom_id res chain seq x y z
N GLU A 1 14.46 -19.97 2.51
CA GLU A 1 13.47 -18.91 2.24
C GLU A 1 12.81 -18.55 3.55
N LEU A 2 13.29 -17.50 4.24
CA LEU A 2 13.15 -17.40 5.71
C LEU A 2 11.77 -16.91 6.21
N SER A 3 10.80 -16.63 5.33
CA SER A 3 9.60 -15.88 5.72
C SER A 3 8.30 -16.26 4.99
N PHE A 4 8.25 -17.37 4.25
CA PHE A 4 6.97 -17.82 3.70
C PHE A 4 6.09 -18.39 4.81
N THR A 5 4.92 -17.79 5.00
CA THR A 5 3.85 -18.33 5.83
C THR A 5 2.53 -18.19 5.09
N TRP A 6 1.66 -19.20 5.22
CA TRP A 6 0.34 -19.16 4.59
C TRP A 6 -0.50 -17.99 5.07
N THR A 7 -0.34 -17.59 6.33
CA THR A 7 -0.98 -16.41 6.92
C THR A 7 -0.50 -15.11 6.26
N ALA A 8 0.81 -14.94 6.05
CA ALA A 8 1.33 -13.78 5.34
C ALA A 8 0.88 -13.74 3.88
N LEU A 9 0.84 -14.90 3.20
CA LEU A 9 0.33 -14.99 1.83
C LEU A 9 -1.16 -14.61 1.76
N ALA A 10 -1.99 -15.19 2.62
CA ALA A 10 -3.43 -14.90 2.67
C ALA A 10 -3.69 -13.43 2.99
N GLY A 11 -2.97 -12.86 3.97
CA GLY A 11 -3.06 -11.44 4.32
C GLY A 11 -2.65 -10.53 3.16
N ALA A 12 -1.56 -10.86 2.46
CA ALA A 12 -1.12 -10.11 1.28
C ALA A 12 -2.17 -10.15 0.16
N MET A 13 -2.78 -11.31 -0.11
CA MET A 13 -3.83 -11.45 -1.13
C MET A 13 -5.10 -10.69 -0.76
N MET A 14 -5.53 -10.76 0.51
CA MET A 14 -6.68 -10.00 1.01
C MET A 14 -6.44 -8.48 0.90
N SER A 15 -5.23 -8.02 1.21
CA SER A 15 -4.86 -6.61 1.07
C SER A 15 -4.99 -6.12 -0.38
N ASN A 16 -4.63 -6.95 -1.37
CA ASN A 16 -4.78 -6.59 -2.78
C ASN A 16 -6.24 -6.36 -3.16
N ILE A 17 -7.15 -7.20 -2.66
CA ILE A 17 -8.60 -7.05 -2.88
C ILE A 17 -9.09 -5.76 -2.20
N ALA A 18 -8.73 -5.55 -0.94
CA ALA A 18 -9.15 -4.36 -0.19
C ALA A 18 -8.66 -3.06 -0.85
N PHE A 19 -7.39 -3.00 -1.28
CA PHE A 19 -6.83 -1.81 -1.94
C PHE A 19 -7.41 -1.57 -3.33
N ALA A 20 -7.69 -2.63 -4.10
CA ALA A 20 -8.35 -2.51 -5.40
C ALA A 20 -9.78 -1.95 -5.24
N SER A 21 -10.56 -2.53 -4.32
CA SER A 21 -11.90 -2.05 -3.96
C SER A 21 -11.86 -0.59 -3.50
N ARG A 22 -10.92 -0.24 -2.59
CA ARG A 22 -10.74 1.14 -2.13
C ARG A 22 -10.50 2.09 -3.30
N ALA A 23 -9.63 1.75 -4.25
CA ALA A 23 -9.34 2.62 -5.39
C ALA A 23 -10.57 2.82 -6.28
N VAL A 24 -11.32 1.77 -6.58
CA VAL A 24 -12.54 1.84 -7.41
C VAL A 24 -13.63 2.67 -6.73
N TYR A 25 -13.93 2.39 -5.45
CA TYR A 25 -14.94 3.13 -4.71
C TYR A 25 -14.53 4.58 -4.48
N SER A 26 -13.26 4.84 -4.13
CA SER A 26 -12.77 6.21 -3.93
C SER A 26 -12.88 7.00 -5.23
N LYS A 27 -12.55 6.41 -6.38
CA LYS A 27 -12.72 7.08 -7.67
C LYS A 27 -14.19 7.38 -7.97
N SER A 28 -15.07 6.41 -7.74
CA SER A 28 -16.52 6.60 -7.90
C SER A 28 -17.05 7.77 -7.05
N GLN A 29 -16.57 7.89 -5.81
CA GLN A 29 -16.92 8.99 -4.89
C GLN A 29 -16.31 10.33 -5.32
N MET A 30 -15.13 10.34 -5.95
CA MET A 30 -14.56 11.57 -6.52
C MET A 30 -15.33 12.04 -7.75
N ASP A 31 -15.80 11.12 -8.60
CA ASP A 31 -16.55 11.44 -9.83
C ASP A 31 -18.01 11.81 -9.53
N LYS A 32 -18.62 11.23 -8.48
CA LYS A 32 -19.97 11.52 -7.99
C LYS A 32 -19.93 11.76 -6.47
N PRO A 33 -19.53 12.97 -6.03
CA PRO A 33 -19.37 13.26 -4.62
C PRO A 33 -20.70 13.21 -3.88
N VAL A 34 -20.73 12.46 -2.78
CA VAL A 34 -21.90 12.32 -1.88
C VAL A 34 -22.02 13.53 -0.93
N GLY A 35 -20.99 14.37 -0.85
CA GLY A 35 -20.93 15.56 0.00
C GLY A 35 -20.14 16.68 -0.64
N GLU A 36 -20.26 17.88 -0.08
CA GLU A 36 -19.59 19.08 -0.58
C GLU A 36 -18.09 19.02 -0.30
N ASN A 37 -17.28 19.56 -1.22
CA ASN A 37 -15.81 19.67 -1.08
C ASN A 37 -15.06 18.35 -0.84
N LEU A 38 -15.60 17.20 -1.27
CA LEU A 38 -14.92 15.90 -1.26
C LEU A 38 -13.88 15.77 -2.39
N GLY A 39 -12.89 16.67 -2.38
CA GLY A 39 -11.70 16.55 -3.22
C GLY A 39 -10.83 15.36 -2.80
N ALA A 40 -9.82 15.04 -3.61
CA ALA A 40 -8.96 13.87 -3.41
C ALA A 40 -8.30 13.81 -2.03
N ALA A 41 -7.74 14.94 -1.58
CA ALA A 41 -7.08 15.05 -0.27
C ALA A 41 -8.09 14.90 0.88
N ASN A 42 -9.24 15.58 0.81
CA ASN A 42 -10.28 15.49 1.84
C ASN A 42 -10.87 14.08 1.95
N LEU A 43 -11.09 13.41 0.81
CA LEU A 43 -11.55 12.03 0.80
C LEU A 43 -10.54 11.09 1.47
N TYR A 44 -9.24 11.25 1.18
CA TYR A 44 -8.21 10.48 1.86
C TYR A 44 -8.15 10.80 3.37
N GLY A 45 -8.26 12.08 3.73
CA GLY A 45 -8.30 12.54 5.12
C GLY A 45 -9.39 11.86 5.94
N ILE A 46 -10.63 11.86 5.44
CA ILE A 46 -11.75 11.18 6.10
C ILE A 46 -11.50 9.68 6.19
N LEU A 47 -11.05 9.04 5.09
CA LEU A 47 -10.76 7.61 5.07
C LEU A 47 -9.68 7.22 6.10
N THR A 48 -8.62 8.01 6.26
CA THR A 48 -7.57 7.70 7.25
C THR A 48 -8.04 7.91 8.68
N ILE A 49 -8.93 8.88 8.95
CA ILE A 49 -9.53 9.07 10.28
C ILE A 49 -10.40 7.86 10.62
N ILE A 50 -11.26 7.43 9.69
CA ILE A 50 -12.09 6.24 9.87
C ILE A 50 -11.21 5.00 10.08
N ALA A 51 -10.16 4.83 9.26
CA ALA A 51 -9.24 3.70 9.40
C ALA A 51 -8.53 3.68 10.76
N PHE A 52 -8.13 4.85 11.29
CA PHE A 52 -7.54 4.98 12.62
C PHE A 52 -8.53 4.57 13.72
N VAL A 53 -9.77 5.08 13.68
CA VAL A 53 -10.79 4.74 14.69
C VAL A 53 -11.12 3.25 14.65
N LEU A 54 -11.23 2.66 13.47
CA LEU A 54 -11.53 1.23 13.31
C LEU A 54 -10.36 0.33 13.69
N SER A 55 -9.11 0.74 13.48
CA SER A 55 -7.93 -0.05 13.87
C SER A 55 -7.61 0.06 15.36
N MET A 56 -8.01 1.15 16.01
CA MET A 56 -7.70 1.42 17.41
C MET A 56 -8.11 0.29 18.38
N PRO A 57 -9.32 -0.29 18.36
CA PRO A 57 -9.67 -1.38 19.27
C PRO A 57 -8.79 -2.63 19.07
N PHE A 58 -8.37 -2.93 17.84
CA PHE A 58 -7.47 -4.05 17.56
C PHE A 58 -6.08 -3.80 18.11
N PHE A 59 -5.55 -2.59 17.94
CA PHE A 59 -4.27 -2.20 18.53
C PHE A 59 -4.28 -2.33 20.05
N LEU A 60 -5.32 -1.79 20.71
CA LEU A 60 -5.45 -1.83 22.17
C LEU A 60 -5.53 -3.26 22.70
N TYR A 61 -6.19 -4.17 21.97
CA TYR A 61 -6.35 -5.55 22.40
C TYR A 61 -5.10 -6.42 22.12
N TYR A 62 -4.51 -6.32 20.93
CA TYR A 62 -3.44 -7.23 20.51
C TYR A 62 -2.03 -6.70 20.77
N GLU A 63 -1.79 -5.41 20.53
CA GLU A 63 -0.43 -4.85 20.49
C GLU A 63 -0.05 -4.10 21.78
N LEU A 64 -1.00 -3.41 22.40
CA LEU A 64 -0.74 -2.61 23.60
C LEU A 64 -0.09 -3.40 24.75
N PRO A 65 -0.50 -4.65 25.08
CA PRO A 65 0.14 -5.42 26.15
C PRO A 65 1.62 -5.74 25.87
N GLN A 66 2.01 -5.85 24.59
CA GLN A 66 3.35 -6.23 24.16
C GLN A 66 4.25 -5.01 23.91
N LEU A 67 3.64 -3.83 23.75
CA LEU A 67 4.32 -2.60 23.37
C LEU A 67 5.43 -2.18 24.34
N PRO A 68 5.27 -2.20 25.69
CA PRO A 68 6.32 -1.74 26.59
C PRO A 68 7.60 -2.58 26.48
N ALA A 69 7.46 -3.91 26.37
CA ALA A 69 8.60 -4.81 26.23
C ALA A 69 9.29 -4.62 24.87
N ALA A 70 8.51 -4.53 23.78
CA ALA A 70 9.04 -4.28 22.44
C ALA A 70 9.74 -2.92 22.35
N TRP A 71 9.17 -1.88 22.97
CA TRP A 71 9.74 -0.53 23.02
C TRP A 71 11.06 -0.50 23.77
N ALA A 72 11.12 -1.09 24.97
CA ALA A 72 12.35 -1.18 25.76
C ALA A 72 13.47 -1.89 24.99
N ALA A 73 13.15 -3.01 24.32
CA ALA A 73 14.11 -3.75 23.49
C ALA A 73 14.61 -2.93 22.29
N ALA A 74 13.75 -2.14 21.65
CA ALA A 74 14.11 -1.31 20.51
C ALA A 74 14.97 -0.10 20.93
N VAL A 75 14.59 0.57 22.02
CA VAL A 75 15.35 1.69 22.61
C VAL A 75 16.73 1.24 23.06
N ALA A 76 16.87 0.04 23.66
CA ALA A 76 18.16 -0.51 24.03
C ALA A 76 19.10 -0.71 22.83
N LYS A 77 18.56 -1.02 21.64
CA LYS A 77 19.36 -1.26 20.42
C LYS A 77 19.75 0.01 19.65
N LYS A 78 18.87 1.01 19.60
CA LYS A 78 19.03 2.18 18.71
C LYS A 78 18.92 3.53 19.40
N GLY A 79 18.49 3.56 20.66
CA GLY A 79 18.25 4.79 21.43
C GLY A 79 16.86 5.37 21.24
N SER A 80 16.36 6.07 22.26
CA SER A 80 14.99 6.59 22.30
C SER A 80 14.74 7.67 21.24
N PHE A 81 15.70 8.59 21.06
CA PHE A 81 15.57 9.65 20.06
C PHE A 81 15.46 9.09 18.64
N TRP A 82 16.26 8.08 18.30
CA TRP A 82 16.21 7.44 16.99
C TRP A 82 14.85 6.77 16.74
N MET A 83 14.31 6.08 17.76
CA MET A 83 13.00 5.42 17.67
C MET A 83 11.86 6.42 17.45
N TRP A 84 11.80 7.49 18.24
CA TRP A 84 10.79 8.53 18.07
C TRP A 84 10.88 9.22 16.71
N ARG A 85 12.09 9.56 16.27
CA ARG A 85 12.32 10.12 14.94
C ARG A 85 11.83 9.17 13.85
N GLN A 86 12.13 7.88 13.96
CA GLN A 86 11.74 6.89 12.96
C GLN A 86 10.22 6.69 12.93
N LEU A 87 9.55 6.62 14.08
CA LEU A 87 8.09 6.54 14.16
C LEU A 87 7.41 7.75 13.50
N PHE A 88 7.90 8.95 13.80
CA PHE A 88 7.36 10.18 13.21
C PHE A 88 7.55 10.20 11.69
N LEU A 89 8.76 9.89 11.21
CA LEU A 89 9.06 9.88 9.77
C LEU A 89 8.24 8.81 9.04
N ASP A 90 8.09 7.62 9.62
CA ASP A 90 7.30 6.54 9.01
C ASP A 90 5.84 6.94 8.84
N GLY A 91 5.22 7.50 9.90
CA GLY A 91 3.86 8.04 9.83
C GLY A 91 3.71 9.17 8.81
N LEU A 92 4.66 10.11 8.78
CA LEU A 92 4.66 11.23 7.85
C LEU A 92 4.76 10.76 6.39
N TYR A 93 5.72 9.90 6.08
CA TYR A 93 5.90 9.35 4.74
C TYR A 93 4.71 8.49 4.33
N TYR A 94 4.15 7.70 5.24
CA TYR A 94 2.95 6.91 4.97
C TYR A 94 1.77 7.78 4.56
N TYR A 95 1.50 8.86 5.32
CA TYR A 95 0.42 9.79 4.99
C TYR A 95 0.68 10.51 3.67
N ALA A 96 1.86 11.11 3.50
CA ALA A 96 2.22 11.87 2.30
C ALA A 96 2.16 11.00 1.03
N TYR A 97 2.67 9.76 1.09
CA TYR A 97 2.56 8.82 -0.02
C TYR A 97 1.10 8.54 -0.40
N ASN A 98 0.23 8.28 0.57
CA ASN A 98 -1.15 7.93 0.27
C ASN A 98 -1.97 9.14 -0.19
N GLU A 99 -1.69 10.34 0.32
CA GLU A 99 -2.31 11.58 -0.14
C GLU A 99 -1.96 11.84 -1.62
N VAL A 100 -0.68 11.73 -1.98
CA VAL A 100 -0.23 11.83 -3.38
C VAL A 100 -0.84 10.72 -4.25
N ALA A 101 -1.03 9.51 -3.71
CA ALA A 101 -1.71 8.44 -4.43
C ALA A 101 -3.19 8.77 -4.69
N PHE A 102 -3.89 9.40 -3.74
CA PHE A 102 -5.26 9.86 -3.93
C PHE A 102 -5.36 11.01 -4.92
N PHE A 103 -4.42 11.96 -4.87
CA PHE A 103 -4.32 13.00 -5.88
C PHE A 103 -4.07 12.42 -7.28
N THR A 104 -3.22 11.41 -7.40
CA THR A 104 -3.01 10.71 -8.68
C THR A 104 -4.29 10.02 -9.13
N LEU A 105 -4.98 9.31 -8.24
CA LEU A 105 -6.24 8.63 -8.51
C LEU A 105 -7.33 9.60 -8.99
N SER A 106 -7.35 10.85 -8.54
CA SER A 106 -8.32 11.83 -9.06
C SER A 106 -8.04 12.22 -10.51
N GLN A 107 -6.80 12.16 -10.97
CA GLN A 107 -6.38 12.54 -12.33
C GLN A 107 -6.37 11.38 -13.32
N VAL A 108 -6.38 10.13 -12.86
CA VAL A 108 -6.33 8.94 -13.74
C VAL A 108 -7.50 8.01 -13.49
N ASN A 109 -7.74 7.07 -14.41
CA ASN A 109 -8.71 6.00 -14.17
C ASN A 109 -8.11 4.93 -13.21
N PRO A 110 -8.95 4.12 -12.54
CA PRO A 110 -8.48 3.12 -11.59
C PRO A 110 -7.53 2.07 -12.18
N ILE A 111 -7.68 1.75 -13.47
CA ILE A 111 -6.81 0.78 -14.17
C ILE A 111 -5.40 1.36 -14.27
N THR A 112 -5.25 2.59 -14.77
CA THR A 112 -3.97 3.32 -14.85
C THR A 112 -3.32 3.46 -13.47
N HIS A 113 -4.11 3.80 -12.45
CA HIS A 113 -3.62 3.87 -11.06
C HIS A 113 -3.09 2.50 -10.58
N ALA A 114 -3.76 1.39 -10.93
CA ALA A 114 -3.29 0.05 -10.59
C ALA A 114 -1.95 -0.30 -11.27
N ILE A 115 -1.72 0.15 -12.51
CA ILE A 115 -0.42 -0.04 -13.22
C ILE A 115 0.69 0.67 -12.47
N GLY A 116 0.49 1.95 -12.14
CA GLY A 116 1.47 2.74 -11.39
C GLY A 116 1.78 2.10 -10.04
N ASN A 117 0.77 1.55 -9.38
CA ASN A 117 0.95 0.82 -8.14
C ASN A 117 1.77 -0.47 -8.31
N THR A 118 1.59 -1.21 -9.40
CA THR A 118 2.42 -2.38 -9.73
C THR A 118 3.89 -1.96 -9.95
N ILE A 119 4.15 -0.93 -10.76
CA ILE A 119 5.51 -0.43 -11.01
C ILE A 119 6.18 0.02 -9.71
N LYS A 120 5.46 0.77 -8.86
CA LYS A 120 5.97 1.18 -7.54
C LYS A 120 6.36 -0.04 -6.68
N ARG A 121 5.57 -1.12 -6.69
CA ARG A 121 5.92 -2.35 -5.96
C ARG A 121 7.21 -3.00 -6.47
N VAL A 122 7.43 -3.01 -7.78
CA VAL A 122 8.69 -3.50 -8.38
C VAL A 122 9.88 -2.69 -7.87
N ALA A 123 9.77 -1.36 -7.90
CA ALA A 123 10.81 -0.46 -7.41
C ALA A 123 11.11 -0.68 -5.92
N ILE A 124 10.07 -0.86 -5.09
CA ILE A 124 10.22 -1.16 -3.66
C ILE A 124 10.94 -2.50 -3.48
N ILE A 125 10.51 -3.57 -4.16
CA ILE A 125 11.15 -4.89 -4.06
C ILE A 125 12.63 -4.79 -4.43
N ALA A 126 12.97 -4.20 -5.57
CA ALA A 126 14.35 -4.03 -6.01
C ALA A 126 15.18 -3.24 -4.97
N THR A 127 14.64 -2.13 -4.47
CA THR A 127 15.31 -1.29 -3.46
C THR A 127 15.52 -2.05 -2.15
N THR A 128 14.53 -2.81 -1.66
CA THR A 128 14.64 -3.57 -0.41
C THR A 128 15.69 -4.68 -0.49
N VAL A 129 15.83 -5.33 -1.66
CA VAL A 129 16.89 -6.34 -1.87
C VAL A 129 18.27 -5.69 -1.79
N ILE A 130 18.45 -4.52 -2.44
CA ILE A 130 19.71 -3.77 -2.43
C ILE A 130 20.05 -3.26 -1.02
N VAL A 131 19.08 -2.65 -0.34
CA VAL A 131 19.28 -1.98 0.95
C VAL A 131 19.45 -2.97 2.10
N PHE A 132 18.63 -4.03 2.17
CA PHE A 132 18.71 -5.00 3.26
C PHE A 132 19.73 -6.11 3.00
N GLY A 133 20.19 -6.27 1.76
CA GLY A 133 21.18 -7.28 1.39
C GLY A 133 20.74 -8.73 1.71
N ASN A 134 19.43 -8.96 1.88
CA ASN A 134 18.92 -10.27 2.23
C ASN A 134 19.20 -11.27 1.09
N PRO A 135 19.72 -12.47 1.38
CA PRO A 135 20.05 -13.44 0.34
C PRO A 135 18.77 -13.94 -0.35
N VAL A 136 18.56 -13.49 -1.58
CA VAL A 136 17.49 -13.98 -2.46
C VAL A 136 18.02 -15.17 -3.26
N SER A 137 17.36 -16.32 -3.19
CA SER A 137 17.77 -17.48 -3.97
C SER A 137 17.60 -17.19 -5.47
N LYS A 138 18.43 -17.81 -6.33
CA LYS A 138 18.31 -17.66 -7.79
C LYS A 138 16.90 -18.02 -8.28
N GLN A 139 16.29 -19.05 -7.70
CA GLN A 139 14.94 -19.49 -8.05
C GLN A 139 13.88 -18.45 -7.65
N SER A 140 13.97 -17.88 -6.44
CA SER A 140 13.04 -16.84 -5.98
C SER A 140 13.18 -15.57 -6.83
N MET A 141 14.39 -15.24 -7.27
CA MET A 141 14.66 -14.10 -8.17
C MET A 141 14.01 -14.28 -9.54
N ILE A 142 14.17 -15.45 -10.16
CA ILE A 142 13.55 -15.78 -11.44
C ILE A 142 12.02 -15.76 -11.32
N GLY A 143 11.47 -16.43 -10.30
CA GLY A 143 10.02 -16.48 -10.07
C GLY A 143 9.40 -15.11 -9.85
N SER A 144 10.05 -14.27 -9.02
CA SER A 144 9.60 -12.90 -8.76
C SER A 144 9.65 -12.04 -10.03
N THR A 145 10.72 -12.19 -10.83
CA THR A 145 10.87 -11.46 -12.10
C THR A 145 9.75 -11.83 -13.09
N ILE A 146 9.45 -13.12 -13.25
CA ILE A 146 8.37 -13.59 -14.12
C ILE A 146 7.01 -13.05 -13.65
N ALA A 147 6.72 -13.12 -12.34
CA ALA A 147 5.46 -12.64 -11.78
C ALA A 147 5.29 -11.12 -11.97
N ILE A 148 6.35 -10.36 -11.72
CA ILE A 148 6.38 -8.90 -11.91
C ILE A 148 6.17 -8.53 -13.39
N LEU A 149 6.91 -9.17 -14.30
CA LEU A 149 6.80 -8.90 -15.73
C LEU A 149 5.41 -9.27 -16.25
N GLY A 150 4.86 -10.42 -15.84
CA GLY A 150 3.50 -10.83 -16.19
C GLY A 150 2.44 -9.82 -15.73
N ALA A 151 2.53 -9.35 -14.48
CA ALA A 151 1.62 -8.34 -13.94
C ALA A 151 1.73 -7.00 -14.70
N LEU A 152 2.94 -6.58 -15.06
CA LEU A 152 3.17 -5.36 -15.83
C LEU A 152 2.62 -5.49 -17.27
N LEU A 153 2.92 -6.59 -17.96
CA LEU A 153 2.45 -6.84 -19.33
C LEU A 153 0.93 -6.92 -19.39
N TYR A 154 0.29 -7.62 -18.45
CA TYR A 154 -1.17 -7.66 -18.33
C TYR A 154 -1.76 -6.25 -18.16
N SER A 155 -1.17 -5.47 -17.25
CA SER A 155 -1.60 -4.11 -16.96
C SER A 155 -1.51 -3.21 -18.21
N LEU A 156 -0.38 -3.28 -18.94
CA LEU A 156 -0.17 -2.52 -20.17
C LEU A 156 -1.11 -2.95 -21.29
N ALA A 157 -1.30 -4.26 -21.48
CA ALA A 157 -2.23 -4.78 -22.47
C ALA A 157 -3.66 -4.29 -22.18
N LYS A 158 -4.08 -4.30 -20.91
CA LYS A 158 -5.41 -3.85 -20.53
C LYS A 158 -5.61 -2.34 -20.66
N ALA A 159 -4.57 -1.53 -20.45
CA ALA A 159 -4.64 -0.09 -20.71
C ALA A 159 -4.83 0.24 -22.20
N ASN A 160 -4.26 -0.58 -23.09
CA ASN A 160 -4.38 -0.42 -24.54
C ASN A 160 -5.71 -0.95 -25.09
N ASP A 161 -6.38 -1.86 -24.36
CA ASP A 161 -7.71 -2.38 -24.66
C ASP A 161 -8.81 -1.37 -24.22
N LYS A 162 -8.94 -0.26 -24.97
CA LYS A 162 -10.03 0.71 -24.75
C LYS A 162 -11.39 0.02 -25.04
N PRO A 163 -12.37 0.06 -24.12
CA PRO A 163 -13.72 -0.38 -24.47
C PRO A 163 -14.26 0.52 -25.59
N LYS A 164 -14.71 -0.10 -26.69
CA LYS A 164 -15.46 0.61 -27.74
C LYS A 164 -16.63 1.37 -27.08
N PRO A 165 -16.97 2.59 -27.53
CA PRO A 165 -18.12 3.30 -27.00
C PRO A 165 -19.34 2.38 -27.11
N LYS A 166 -20.10 2.22 -26.01
CA LYS A 166 -21.44 1.61 -26.10
C LYS A 166 -22.21 2.45 -27.12
N ALA A 167 -22.60 1.83 -28.23
CA ALA A 167 -23.51 2.43 -29.19
C ALA A 167 -24.76 2.89 -28.42
N ALA A 168 -25.06 4.18 -28.54
CA ALA A 168 -26.28 4.79 -28.01
C ALA A 168 -27.49 4.31 -28.80
#